data_AF-A0A4P5RXV3-F1
#
_entry.id   AF-A0A4P5RXV3-F1
#
_cell.length_a   1.000
_cell.length_b   1.000
_cell.length_c   1.000
_cell.angle_alpha   90.00
_cell.angle_beta   90.00
_cell.angle_gamma   90.00
#
_symmetry.space_group_name_H-M   'P 1'
#
loop_
_entity.id
_entity.type
_entity.pdbx_description
1 polymer ?
#
loop_
_entity_poly.entity_id
_entity_poly.type
_entity_poly.pdbx_seq_one_letter_code
_entity_poly.pdbx_strand_id
1 'polypeptide(L)'
;MSACDSIGGTWGFNSFKVFILALGAGILTMVSVRTVELFASLLALVALVGGLGFASVGYFALATGFVNEIRRLSLWLAWLVAAVATAGSLYFSEVAHYAPCRLCWFQRICMYPLAGILLIAAIRKDRNVRWYALPLLIAGVCLSGYHYLIEWKPSLGDGACGIGPSCTDVWFRRMGFVTLAFMALCGFIAIVALLFTGTPHDDLERQATDGSEISTK
;
A
#
# COMPACT_ATOMS: atom_id res chain seq x y z
N MET A 1 5.39 39.78 -1.36
CA MET A 1 6.83 39.44 -1.28
C MET A 1 7.23 39.42 0.18
N SER A 2 7.97 38.37 0.54
CA SER A 2 8.84 38.21 1.72
C SER A 2 8.28 37.56 2.98
N ALA A 3 9.09 36.61 3.47
CA ALA A 3 9.05 35.86 4.73
C ALA A 3 8.32 34.49 4.71
N CYS A 4 8.96 33.50 4.10
CA CYS A 4 8.85 32.09 4.54
C CYS A 4 10.24 31.46 4.49
N ASP A 5 11.13 32.02 5.30
CA ASP A 5 12.45 31.46 5.57
C ASP A 5 12.33 30.24 6.49
N SER A 6 12.84 29.12 5.99
CA SER A 6 13.73 28.18 6.66
C SER A 6 13.58 28.01 8.18
N ILE A 7 12.91 26.91 8.60
CA ILE A 7 13.42 26.07 9.70
C ILE A 7 13.19 24.59 9.34
N GLY A 8 14.26 23.93 8.91
CA GLY A 8 14.35 22.49 8.86
C GLY A 8 14.32 21.90 10.26
N GLY A 9 13.24 21.17 10.59
CA GLY A 9 13.13 20.35 11.78
C GLY A 9 13.45 18.89 11.45
N THR A 10 14.74 18.56 11.45
CA THR A 10 15.25 17.18 11.41
C THR A 10 14.83 16.43 12.67
N TRP A 11 13.79 15.61 12.60
CA TRP A 11 13.50 14.62 13.63
C TRP A 11 13.67 13.21 13.06
N GLY A 12 14.80 12.58 13.40
CA GLY A 12 14.91 11.12 13.55
C GLY A 12 15.26 10.23 12.34
N PHE A 13 15.46 10.76 11.12
CA PHE A 13 15.70 9.93 9.92
C PHE A 13 17.11 10.04 9.28
N ASN A 14 18.03 10.83 9.83
CA ASN A 14 19.34 11.07 9.19
C ASN A 14 20.28 9.84 9.21
N SER A 15 20.19 8.96 10.19
CA SER A 15 21.08 7.79 10.28
C SER A 15 20.72 6.68 9.27
N PHE A 16 19.45 6.57 8.87
CA PHE A 16 19.01 5.61 7.84
C PHE A 16 19.29 6.12 6.42
N LYS A 17 19.26 7.45 6.21
CA LYS A 17 19.60 8.11 4.94
C LYS A 17 21.03 7.83 4.50
N VAL A 18 22.00 7.89 5.41
CA VAL A 18 23.43 7.70 5.08
C VAL A 18 23.75 6.26 4.64
N PHE A 19 23.13 5.26 5.26
CA PHE A 19 23.42 3.85 4.94
C PHE A 19 22.80 3.39 3.61
N ILE A 20 21.62 3.92 3.25
CA ILE A 20 20.96 3.63 1.97
C ILE A 20 21.59 4.42 0.81
N LEU A 21 21.99 5.68 1.04
CA LEU A 21 22.64 6.51 0.01
C LEU A 21 24.02 5.97 -0.39
N ALA A 22 24.77 5.36 0.53
CA ALA A 22 26.13 4.87 0.26
C ALA A 22 26.18 3.59 -0.60
N LEU A 23 25.10 2.80 -0.68
CA LEU A 23 25.08 1.53 -1.42
C LEU A 23 24.24 1.56 -2.73
N GLY A 24 23.31 2.52 -2.89
CA GLY A 24 22.35 2.54 -4.00
C GLY A 24 22.48 3.67 -5.03
N ALA A 25 23.37 4.65 -4.80
CA ALA A 25 23.41 5.91 -5.56
C ALA A 25 23.76 5.78 -7.06
N GLY A 26 24.40 4.68 -7.48
CA GLY A 26 24.78 4.48 -8.89
C GLY A 26 23.64 3.98 -9.80
N ILE A 27 22.67 3.23 -9.26
CA ILE A 27 21.61 2.59 -10.06
C ILE A 27 20.32 3.41 -10.01
N LEU A 28 19.97 3.99 -8.86
CA LEU A 28 18.74 4.80 -8.73
C LEU A 28 18.79 6.13 -9.48
N THR A 29 19.98 6.68 -9.76
CA THR A 29 20.18 7.93 -10.51
C THR A 29 20.13 7.72 -12.03
N MET A 30 20.28 6.48 -12.50
CA MET A 30 20.16 6.12 -13.92
C MET A 30 18.71 5.90 -14.37
N VAL A 31 17.77 5.72 -13.42
CA VAL A 31 16.35 5.52 -13.71
C VAL A 31 15.61 6.85 -13.60
N SER A 32 15.03 7.31 -14.71
CA SER A 32 14.19 8.51 -14.72
C SER A 32 13.00 8.34 -13.77
N VAL A 33 12.69 9.38 -12.98
CA VAL A 33 11.49 9.45 -12.11
C VAL A 33 10.22 9.11 -12.90
N ARG A 34 10.16 9.53 -14.17
CA ARG A 34 9.05 9.22 -15.08
C ARG A 34 8.90 7.72 -15.34
N THR A 35 10.00 6.96 -15.39
CA THR A 35 9.97 5.51 -15.57
C THR A 35 9.40 4.85 -14.31
N VAL A 36 9.82 5.31 -13.13
CA VAL A 36 9.32 4.76 -11.85
C VAL A 36 7.85 5.06 -11.66
N GLU A 37 7.40 6.27 -11.97
CA GLU A 37 5.97 6.63 -11.95
C GLU A 37 5.14 5.70 -12.85
N LEU A 38 5.58 5.39 -14.07
CA LEU A 38 4.87 4.47 -14.97
C LEU A 38 4.83 3.06 -14.41
N PHE A 39 5.99 2.56 -14.00
CA PHE A 39 6.12 1.20 -13.49
C PHE A 39 5.22 1.01 -12.26
N ALA A 40 5.26 1.96 -11.33
CA ALA A 40 4.42 1.93 -10.14
C ALA A 40 2.92 2.07 -10.47
N SER A 41 2.57 2.88 -11.47
CA SER A 41 1.18 3.00 -11.96
C SER A 41 0.66 1.68 -12.53
N LEU A 42 1.46 1.01 -13.35
CA LEU A 42 1.12 -0.28 -13.93
C LEU A 42 1.00 -1.36 -12.85
N LEU A 43 1.94 -1.40 -11.90
CA LEU A 43 1.88 -2.32 -10.76
C LEU A 43 0.63 -2.10 -9.91
N ALA A 44 0.25 -0.85 -9.63
CA ALA A 44 -0.95 -0.54 -8.86
C ALA A 44 -2.22 -1.05 -9.56
N LEU A 45 -2.31 -0.88 -10.88
CA LEU A 45 -3.44 -1.40 -11.67
C LEU A 45 -3.45 -2.93 -11.71
N VAL A 46 -2.30 -3.57 -11.92
CA VAL A 46 -2.19 -5.03 -11.89
C VAL A 46 -2.59 -5.58 -10.53
N ALA A 47 -2.15 -4.95 -9.43
CA ALA A 47 -2.54 -5.35 -8.08
C ALA A 47 -4.05 -5.20 -7.85
N LEU A 48 -4.66 -4.10 -8.32
CA LEU A 48 -6.10 -3.88 -8.21
C LEU A 48 -6.90 -4.91 -9.03
N VAL A 49 -6.58 -5.06 -10.33
CA VAL A 49 -7.28 -5.98 -11.23
C VAL A 49 -7.07 -7.43 -10.79
N GLY A 50 -5.85 -7.80 -10.41
CA GLY A 50 -5.53 -9.13 -9.88
C GLY A 50 -6.25 -9.41 -8.57
N GLY A 51 -6.26 -8.46 -7.64
CA GLY A 51 -6.95 -8.57 -6.35
C GLY A 51 -8.47 -8.71 -6.52
N LEU A 52 -9.10 -7.84 -7.32
CA LEU A 52 -10.54 -7.91 -7.60
C LEU A 52 -10.92 -9.15 -8.41
N GLY A 53 -10.12 -9.53 -9.40
CA GLY A 53 -10.28 -10.76 -10.16
C GLY A 53 -10.25 -11.97 -9.24
N PHE A 54 -9.25 -12.06 -8.38
CA PHE A 54 -9.16 -13.12 -7.37
C PHE A 54 -10.35 -13.10 -6.39
N ALA A 55 -10.81 -11.94 -5.96
CA ALA A 55 -11.99 -11.80 -5.13
C ALA A 55 -13.28 -12.26 -5.81
N SER A 56 -13.47 -11.89 -7.06
CA SER A 56 -14.62 -12.32 -7.86
C SER A 56 -14.61 -13.84 -8.08
N VAL A 57 -13.47 -14.42 -8.45
CA VAL A 57 -13.32 -15.87 -8.62
C VAL A 57 -13.50 -16.58 -7.27
N GLY A 58 -12.93 -16.07 -6.18
CA GLY A 58 -13.10 -16.66 -4.85
C GLY A 58 -14.54 -16.60 -4.32
N TYR A 59 -15.32 -15.60 -4.75
CA TYR A 59 -16.74 -15.45 -4.43
C TYR A 59 -17.62 -16.40 -5.26
N PHE A 60 -17.37 -16.50 -6.57
CA PHE A 60 -18.18 -17.31 -7.49
C PHE A 60 -17.76 -18.78 -7.56
N ALA A 61 -16.47 -19.07 -7.47
CA ALA A 61 -15.88 -20.40 -7.60
C ALA A 61 -15.33 -20.89 -6.25
N LEU A 62 -16.23 -21.20 -5.33
CA LEU A 62 -15.92 -21.83 -4.04
C LEU A 62 -15.23 -23.22 -4.19
N ALA A 63 -15.11 -23.77 -5.40
CA ALA A 63 -14.84 -25.18 -5.64
C ALA A 63 -13.82 -25.51 -6.76
N THR A 64 -12.79 -24.68 -7.00
CA THR A 64 -11.67 -25.05 -7.91
C THR A 64 -10.34 -25.15 -7.16
N GLY A 65 -9.66 -26.29 -7.24
CA GLY A 65 -8.40 -26.55 -6.50
C GLY A 65 -7.28 -25.52 -6.73
N PHE A 66 -7.27 -24.84 -7.88
CA PHE A 66 -6.33 -23.75 -8.18
C PHE A 66 -6.48 -22.53 -7.26
N VAL A 67 -7.71 -22.19 -6.86
CA VAL A 67 -7.98 -21.04 -5.98
C VAL A 67 -7.44 -21.31 -4.57
N ASN A 68 -7.47 -22.57 -4.11
CA ASN A 68 -6.98 -22.94 -2.79
C ASN A 68 -5.45 -22.79 -2.67
N GLU A 69 -4.69 -23.08 -3.73
CA GLU A 69 -3.24 -22.83 -3.72
C GLU A 69 -2.91 -21.34 -3.71
N ILE A 70 -3.65 -20.52 -4.47
CA ILE A 70 -3.45 -19.07 -4.43
C ILE A 70 -3.89 -18.48 -3.08
N ARG A 71 -4.94 -19.04 -2.44
CA ARG A 71 -5.35 -18.66 -1.08
C ARG A 71 -4.20 -18.83 -0.08
N ARG A 72 -3.40 -19.88 -0.21
CA ARG A 72 -2.20 -20.11 0.62
C ARG A 72 -1.17 -18.97 0.48
N LEU A 73 -1.05 -18.41 -0.71
CA LEU A 73 -0.12 -17.32 -1.04
C LEU A 73 -0.72 -15.92 -0.79
N SER A 74 -2.03 -15.81 -0.59
CA SER A 74 -2.70 -14.50 -0.52
C SER A 74 -2.22 -13.61 0.63
N LEU A 75 -1.77 -14.15 1.77
CA LEU A 75 -1.11 -13.34 2.83
C LEU A 75 0.21 -12.76 2.36
N TRP A 76 1.03 -13.56 1.67
CA TRP A 76 2.31 -13.12 1.11
C TRP A 76 2.10 -12.08 0.00
N LEU A 77 1.09 -12.25 -0.85
CA LEU A 77 0.71 -11.26 -1.86
C LEU A 77 0.23 -9.96 -1.21
N ALA A 78 -0.61 -10.03 -0.18
CA ALA A 78 -1.09 -8.85 0.54
C ALA A 78 0.07 -8.09 1.20
N TRP A 79 1.01 -8.81 1.83
CA TRP A 79 2.23 -8.21 2.36
C TRP A 79 3.07 -7.57 1.26
N LEU A 80 3.28 -8.24 0.12
CA LEU A 80 4.06 -7.73 -0.99
C LEU A 80 3.48 -6.41 -1.52
N VAL A 81 2.15 -6.33 -1.68
CA VAL A 81 1.48 -5.08 -2.07
C VAL A 81 1.73 -3.97 -1.05
N ALA A 82 1.58 -4.24 0.25
CA ALA A 82 1.83 -3.25 1.30
C ALA A 82 3.30 -2.80 1.37
N ALA A 83 4.24 -3.73 1.20
CA ALA A 83 5.68 -3.47 1.19
C ALA A 83 6.08 -2.61 -0.02
N VAL A 84 5.60 -2.96 -1.22
CA VAL A 84 5.86 -2.20 -2.45
C VAL A 84 5.22 -0.81 -2.36
N ALA A 85 4.01 -0.68 -1.83
CA ALA A 85 3.37 0.62 -1.62
C ALA A 85 4.16 1.51 -0.64
N THR A 86 4.66 0.92 0.45
CA THR A 86 5.50 1.61 1.43
C THR A 86 6.84 2.04 0.84
N ALA A 87 7.50 1.15 0.11
CA ALA A 87 8.77 1.44 -0.57
C ALA A 87 8.60 2.51 -1.66
N GLY A 88 7.52 2.44 -2.46
CA GLY A 88 7.18 3.45 -3.46
C GLY A 88 6.95 4.82 -2.85
N SER A 89 6.17 4.90 -1.75
CA SER A 89 5.96 6.15 -1.00
C SER A 89 7.27 6.76 -0.49
N LEU A 90 8.20 5.93 -0.01
CA LEU A 90 9.54 6.39 0.40
C LEU A 90 10.37 6.90 -0.78
N TYR A 91 10.38 6.17 -1.90
CA TYR A 91 11.10 6.57 -3.12
C TYR A 91 10.63 7.95 -3.62
N PHE A 92 9.32 8.18 -3.71
CA PHE A 92 8.79 9.46 -4.18
C PHE A 92 9.14 10.62 -3.23
N SER A 93 9.18 10.38 -1.92
CA SER A 93 9.52 11.41 -0.93
C SER A 93 11.01 11.76 -0.90
N GLU A 94 11.89 10.75 -1.01
CA GLU A 94 13.33 10.93 -0.79
C GLU A 94 14.10 11.14 -2.09
N VAL A 95 13.70 10.50 -3.19
CA VAL A 95 14.41 10.53 -4.47
C VAL A 95 13.76 11.50 -5.44
N ALA A 96 12.43 11.46 -5.57
CA ALA A 96 11.69 12.39 -6.43
C ALA A 96 11.38 13.74 -5.76
N HIS A 97 11.69 13.88 -4.46
CA HIS A 97 11.45 15.08 -3.65
C HIS A 97 9.99 15.57 -3.64
N TYR A 98 9.02 14.66 -3.77
CA TYR A 98 7.61 14.99 -3.65
C TYR A 98 7.24 15.18 -2.18
N ALA A 99 7.02 16.43 -1.79
CA ALA A 99 6.61 16.76 -0.43
C ALA A 99 5.18 16.23 -0.16
N PRO A 100 4.98 15.42 0.89
CA PRO A 100 3.66 14.88 1.20
C PRO A 100 2.75 15.97 1.78
N CYS A 101 1.51 16.02 1.33
CA CYS A 101 0.46 16.84 1.93
C CYS A 101 -0.05 16.18 3.24
N ARG A 102 -0.93 16.88 3.98
CA ARG A 102 -1.50 16.36 5.24
C ARG A 102 -2.27 15.06 5.03
N LEU A 103 -3.06 14.95 3.96
CA LEU A 103 -3.81 13.73 3.64
C LEU A 103 -2.88 12.56 3.28
N CYS A 104 -1.83 12.80 2.48
CA CYS A 104 -0.79 11.80 2.20
C CYS A 104 -0.14 11.28 3.49
N TRP A 105 0.09 12.16 4.46
CA TRP A 105 0.68 11.76 5.73
C TRP A 105 -0.23 10.79 6.51
N PHE A 106 -1.55 11.05 6.56
CA PHE A 106 -2.51 10.12 7.14
C PHE A 106 -2.56 8.78 6.37
N GLN A 107 -2.50 8.79 5.04
CA GLN A 107 -2.43 7.56 4.24
C GLN A 107 -1.17 6.74 4.59
N ARG A 108 -0.01 7.39 4.81
CA ARG A 108 1.22 6.72 5.25
C ARG A 108 1.07 6.07 6.63
N ILE A 109 0.41 6.74 7.58
CA ILE A 109 0.12 6.15 8.90
C ILE A 109 -0.74 4.91 8.78
N CYS A 110 -1.68 4.86 7.84
CA CYS A 110 -2.46 3.65 7.61
C CYS A 110 -1.61 2.54 6.98
N MET A 111 -0.84 2.85 5.93
CA MET A 111 -0.14 1.84 5.12
C MET A 111 1.12 1.26 5.79
N TYR A 112 1.92 2.08 6.48
CA TYR A 112 3.24 1.65 6.98
C TYR A 112 3.14 0.58 8.08
N PRO A 113 2.25 0.69 9.08
CA PRO A 113 2.02 -0.37 10.05
C PRO A 113 1.44 -1.63 9.41
N LEU A 114 0.58 -1.49 8.38
CA LEU A 114 0.02 -2.63 7.65
C LEU A 114 1.12 -3.48 7.02
N ALA A 115 2.18 -2.88 6.46
CA ALA A 115 3.31 -3.63 5.91
C ALA A 115 4.01 -4.50 6.98
N GLY A 116 4.18 -3.99 8.21
CA GLY A 116 4.75 -4.76 9.31
C GLY A 116 3.81 -5.84 9.86
N ILE A 117 2.54 -5.50 10.07
CA ILE A 117 1.52 -6.42 10.59
C ILE A 117 1.30 -7.59 9.62
N LEU A 118 1.19 -7.30 8.32
CA LEU A 118 1.01 -8.32 7.29
C LEU A 118 2.25 -9.20 7.12
N LEU A 119 3.47 -8.68 7.36
CA LEU A 119 4.69 -9.49 7.35
C LEU A 119 4.64 -10.55 8.44
N ILE A 120 4.35 -10.13 9.67
CA ILE A 120 4.27 -11.02 10.82
C ILE A 120 3.16 -12.06 10.61
N ALA A 121 2.01 -11.63 10.09
CA ALA A 121 0.91 -12.52 9.78
C ALA A 121 1.26 -13.51 8.66
N ALA A 122 2.01 -13.11 7.63
CA ALA A 122 2.46 -14.00 6.57
C ALA A 122 3.45 -15.06 7.08
N ILE A 123 4.38 -14.68 7.98
CA ILE A 123 5.33 -15.61 8.61
C ILE A 123 4.60 -16.58 9.55
N ARG A 124 3.73 -16.06 10.42
CA ARG A 124 2.94 -16.86 11.36
C ARG A 124 1.78 -17.62 10.72
N LYS A 125 1.48 -17.32 9.44
CA LYS A 125 0.33 -17.82 8.70
C LYS A 125 -1.00 -17.57 9.44
N ASP A 126 -1.09 -16.47 10.19
CA ASP A 126 -2.25 -16.13 11.00
C ASP A 126 -3.27 -15.32 10.16
N ARG A 127 -4.42 -15.94 9.87
CA ARG A 127 -5.48 -15.33 9.07
C ARG A 127 -6.39 -14.38 9.87
N ASN A 128 -6.32 -14.42 11.20
CA ASN A 128 -7.08 -13.50 12.06
C ASN A 128 -6.59 -12.06 11.97
N VAL A 129 -5.41 -11.83 11.36
CA VAL A 129 -4.88 -10.50 11.04
C VAL A 129 -5.89 -9.60 10.35
N ARG A 130 -6.84 -10.17 9.59
CA ARG A 130 -7.90 -9.41 8.89
C ARG A 130 -8.66 -8.48 9.84
N TRP A 131 -8.93 -8.88 11.07
CA TRP A 131 -9.70 -8.06 12.03
C TRP A 131 -8.91 -6.88 12.57
N TYR A 132 -7.60 -7.07 12.77
CA TYR A 132 -6.70 -6.01 13.22
C TYR A 132 -6.34 -5.05 12.07
N ALA A 133 -6.21 -5.57 10.85
CA ALA A 133 -5.92 -4.79 9.66
C ALA A 133 -7.13 -4.00 9.15
N LEU A 134 -8.36 -4.49 9.36
CA LEU A 134 -9.60 -3.91 8.85
C LEU A 134 -9.78 -2.41 9.16
N PRO A 135 -9.65 -1.92 10.41
CA PRO A 135 -9.84 -0.50 10.69
C PRO A 135 -8.85 0.40 9.93
N LEU A 136 -7.59 -0.04 9.82
CA LEU A 136 -6.54 0.66 9.07
C LEU A 136 -6.84 0.65 7.57
N LEU A 137 -7.33 -0.46 7.03
CA LEU A 137 -7.70 -0.59 5.63
C LEU A 137 -8.89 0.29 5.27
N ILE A 138 -9.95 0.28 6.08
CA ILE A 138 -11.13 1.13 5.86
C ILE A 138 -10.74 2.61 5.91
N ALA A 139 -9.99 3.03 6.93
CA ALA A 139 -9.49 4.40 7.03
C ALA A 139 -8.64 4.78 5.82
N GLY A 140 -7.73 3.90 5.39
CA GLY A 140 -6.88 4.10 4.21
C GLY A 140 -7.68 4.25 2.91
N VAL A 141 -8.69 3.40 2.67
CA VAL A 141 -9.59 3.49 1.51
C VAL A 141 -10.36 4.80 1.53
N CYS A 142 -10.97 5.18 2.66
CA CYS A 142 -11.73 6.42 2.78
C CYS A 142 -10.86 7.66 2.56
N LEU A 143 -9.67 7.71 3.19
CA LEU A 143 -8.72 8.82 3.04
C LEU A 143 -8.19 8.94 1.61
N SER A 144 -7.87 7.82 0.96
CA SER A 144 -7.33 7.82 -0.41
C SER A 144 -8.41 8.15 -1.44
N GLY A 145 -9.64 7.66 -1.24
CA GLY A 145 -10.79 8.02 -2.06
C GLY A 145 -11.15 9.49 -1.92
N TYR A 146 -11.16 10.03 -0.71
CA TYR A 146 -11.37 11.46 -0.48
C TYR A 146 -10.26 12.31 -1.11
N HIS A 147 -9.00 11.91 -0.94
CA HIS A 147 -7.87 12.62 -1.54
C HIS A 147 -7.97 12.64 -3.07
N TYR A 148 -8.26 11.50 -3.70
CA TYR A 148 -8.47 11.43 -5.14
C TYR A 148 -9.66 12.32 -5.58
N LEU A 149 -10.73 12.40 -4.80
CA LEU A 149 -11.88 13.25 -5.12
C LEU A 149 -11.53 14.74 -5.11
N ILE A 150 -10.78 15.21 -4.10
CA ILE A 150 -10.38 16.63 -4.02
C ILE A 150 -9.33 17.01 -5.08
N GLU A 151 -8.51 16.06 -5.55
CA GLU A 151 -7.62 16.26 -6.70
C GLU A 151 -8.41 16.54 -8.00
N TRP A 152 -9.64 16.04 -8.12
CA TRP A 152 -10.51 16.27 -9.29
C TRP A 152 -11.45 17.46 -9.12
N LYS A 153 -11.87 17.76 -7.90
CA LYS A 153 -12.69 18.94 -7.56
C LYS A 153 -12.02 19.78 -6.48
N PRO A 154 -11.07 20.67 -6.85
CA PRO A 154 -10.34 21.50 -5.90
C PRO A 154 -11.24 22.39 -5.04
N SER A 155 -12.43 22.76 -5.53
CA SER A 155 -13.42 23.56 -4.80
C SER A 155 -13.94 22.90 -3.50
N LEU A 156 -13.70 21.60 -3.30
CA LEU A 156 -14.02 20.88 -2.07
C LEU A 156 -12.87 20.93 -1.04
N GLY A 157 -11.66 21.31 -1.48
CA GLY A 157 -10.41 21.28 -0.71
C GLY A 157 -9.92 22.66 -0.24
N ASP A 158 -10.60 23.74 -0.61
CA ASP A 158 -10.25 25.10 -0.20
C ASP A 158 -10.71 25.38 1.23
N GLY A 159 -9.83 25.11 2.20
CA GLY A 159 -10.16 25.35 3.60
C GLY A 159 -9.00 25.42 4.59
N ALA A 160 -7.75 25.30 4.16
CA ALA A 160 -6.64 25.39 5.09
C ALA A 160 -5.54 26.29 4.53
N CYS A 161 -5.43 27.50 5.08
CA CYS A 161 -4.14 28.15 5.30
C CYS A 161 -3.28 27.19 6.12
N GLY A 162 -2.64 26.24 5.45
CA GLY A 162 -1.80 25.22 6.03
C GLY A 162 -0.36 25.43 5.60
N ILE A 163 0.56 25.39 6.55
CA ILE A 163 1.99 25.34 6.25
C ILE A 163 2.27 23.98 5.57
N GLY A 164 2.62 23.99 4.28
CA GLY A 164 2.91 22.81 3.45
C GLY A 164 2.27 22.84 2.05
N PRO A 165 2.53 21.84 1.18
CA PRO A 165 1.88 21.71 -0.12
C PRO A 165 0.39 21.41 0.02
N SER A 166 -0.42 21.93 -0.91
CA SER A 166 -1.88 21.77 -0.86
C SER A 166 -2.26 20.34 -1.16
N CYS A 167 -3.33 19.83 -0.54
CA CYS A 167 -3.83 18.47 -0.83
C CYS A 167 -4.57 18.38 -2.17
N THR A 168 -4.76 19.51 -2.85
CA THR A 168 -5.34 19.61 -4.20
C THR A 168 -4.27 19.62 -5.28
N ASP A 169 -3.00 19.85 -4.91
CA ASP A 169 -1.87 19.90 -5.83
C ASP A 169 -1.47 18.49 -6.26
N VAL A 170 -1.43 18.27 -7.58
CA VAL A 170 -1.08 16.97 -8.15
C VAL A 170 0.33 17.00 -8.74
N TRP A 171 1.25 16.26 -8.14
CA TRP A 171 2.64 16.14 -8.60
C TRP A 171 2.75 15.55 -10.00
N PHE A 172 1.98 14.50 -10.29
CA PHE A 172 1.93 13.88 -11.61
C PHE A 172 0.57 13.23 -11.87
N ARG A 173 0.19 13.17 -13.15
CA ARG A 173 -0.95 12.40 -13.66
C ARG A 173 -0.45 11.49 -14.77
N ARG A 174 -0.35 10.18 -14.52
CA ARG A 174 -0.05 9.19 -15.56
C ARG A 174 -1.36 8.64 -16.13
N MET A 175 -1.37 8.41 -17.44
CA MET A 175 -2.55 7.94 -18.18
C MET A 175 -3.80 8.82 -18.05
N GLY A 176 -3.65 10.08 -17.59
CA GLY A 176 -4.75 11.04 -17.41
C GLY A 176 -5.57 10.87 -16.12
N PHE A 177 -5.44 9.75 -15.41
CA PHE A 177 -6.22 9.46 -14.20
C PHE A 177 -5.39 8.91 -13.02
N VAL A 178 -4.21 8.32 -13.25
CA VAL A 178 -3.39 7.74 -12.18
C VAL A 178 -2.61 8.84 -11.47
N THR A 179 -2.99 9.10 -10.23
CA THR A 179 -2.30 9.98 -9.28
C THR A 179 -1.71 9.18 -8.13
N LEU A 180 -0.90 9.84 -7.29
CA LEU A 180 -0.37 9.27 -6.06
C LEU A 180 -1.49 8.75 -5.13
N ALA A 181 -2.57 9.53 -4.96
CA ALA A 181 -3.71 9.14 -4.15
C ALA A 181 -4.44 7.91 -4.74
N PHE A 182 -4.59 7.86 -6.07
CA PHE A 182 -5.21 6.73 -6.75
C PHE A 182 -4.41 5.44 -6.57
N MET A 183 -3.07 5.50 -6.66
CA MET A 183 -2.21 4.33 -6.44
C MET A 183 -2.33 3.80 -5.01
N ALA A 184 -2.38 4.68 -4.01
CA ALA A 184 -2.61 4.29 -2.62
C ALA A 184 -3.97 3.61 -2.45
N LEU A 185 -5.03 4.16 -3.07
CA LEU A 185 -6.37 3.58 -3.08
C LEU A 185 -6.36 2.16 -3.67
N CYS A 186 -5.69 1.97 -4.83
CA CYS A 186 -5.53 0.65 -5.46
C CYS A 186 -4.86 -0.35 -4.51
N GLY A 187 -3.78 0.07 -3.82
CA GLY A 187 -3.08 -0.76 -2.85
C GLY A 187 -3.97 -1.21 -1.69
N PHE A 188 -4.69 -0.28 -1.06
CA PHE A 188 -5.61 -0.63 0.04
C PHE A 188 -6.73 -1.57 -0.41
N ILE A 189 -7.36 -1.32 -1.56
CA ILE A 189 -8.41 -2.19 -2.11
C ILE A 189 -7.86 -3.58 -2.44
N ALA A 190 -6.67 -3.65 -3.06
CA ALA A 190 -6.03 -4.93 -3.37
C ALA A 190 -5.74 -5.74 -2.10
N ILE A 191 -5.24 -5.10 -1.03
CA ILE A 191 -5.01 -5.77 0.26
C ILE A 191 -6.32 -6.27 0.86
N VAL A 192 -7.39 -5.45 0.86
CA VAL A 192 -8.72 -5.88 1.32
C VAL A 192 -9.18 -7.09 0.50
N ALA A 193 -9.13 -7.02 -0.82
CA ALA A 193 -9.55 -8.10 -1.70
C ALA A 193 -8.81 -9.41 -1.38
N LEU A 194 -7.48 -9.37 -1.24
CA LEU A 194 -6.64 -10.53 -0.93
C LEU A 194 -6.88 -11.11 0.47
N LEU A 195 -7.19 -10.28 1.46
CA LEU A 195 -7.44 -10.74 2.83
C LEU A 195 -8.80 -11.44 2.97
N PHE A 196 -9.85 -10.89 2.37
CA PHE A 196 -11.23 -11.38 2.51
C PHE A 196 -11.55 -12.62 1.66
N THR A 197 -10.71 -12.96 0.70
CA THR A 197 -10.83 -14.20 -0.10
C THR A 197 -10.35 -15.47 0.57
N GLY A 198 -9.53 -15.37 1.62
CA GLY A 198 -9.08 -16.53 2.40
C GLY A 198 -10.18 -16.94 3.37
N THR A 199 -10.82 -18.08 3.10
CA THR A 199 -11.96 -18.58 3.87
C THR A 199 -11.52 -19.32 5.14
N PRO A 200 -12.33 -19.28 6.23
CA PRO A 200 -12.06 -20.05 7.46
C PRO A 200 -11.93 -21.57 7.26
N HIS A 201 -12.44 -22.10 6.14
CA HIS A 201 -12.35 -23.52 5.80
C HIS A 201 -10.90 -23.99 5.64
N ASP A 202 -10.01 -23.13 5.12
CA ASP A 202 -8.59 -23.45 4.96
C ASP A 202 -7.89 -23.61 6.31
N ASP A 203 -8.35 -22.87 7.33
CA ASP A 203 -7.81 -22.91 8.70
C ASP A 203 -8.23 -24.20 9.42
N LEU A 204 -9.48 -24.65 9.24
CA LEU A 204 -10.00 -25.90 9.79
C LEU A 204 -9.33 -27.13 9.15
N GLU A 205 -9.16 -27.11 7.83
CA GLU A 205 -8.52 -28.21 7.09
C GLU A 205 -7.02 -28.30 7.41
N ARG A 206 -6.33 -27.16 7.61
CA ARG A 206 -4.95 -27.15 8.15
C ARG A 206 -4.84 -27.70 9.56
N GLN A 207 -5.74 -27.30 10.47
CA GLN A 207 -5.75 -27.85 11.83
C GLN A 207 -5.98 -29.36 11.82
N ALA A 208 -6.83 -29.86 10.91
CA ALA A 208 -7.03 -31.29 10.70
C ALA A 208 -5.77 -31.98 10.13
N THR A 209 -5.05 -31.34 9.21
CA THR A 209 -3.82 -31.91 8.62
C THR A 209 -2.67 -31.96 9.64
N ASP A 210 -2.45 -30.87 10.39
CA ASP A 210 -1.42 -30.78 11.44
C ASP A 210 -1.71 -31.75 12.60
N GLY A 211 -2.99 -31.88 13.00
CA GLY A 211 -3.42 -32.86 13.99
C GLY A 211 -3.21 -34.31 13.55
N SER A 212 -3.34 -34.61 12.25
CA SER A 212 -3.09 -35.95 11.72
C SER A 212 -1.61 -36.33 11.72
N GLU A 213 -0.72 -35.36 11.44
CA GLU A 213 0.73 -35.60 11.41
C GLU A 213 1.30 -35.83 12.83
N ILE A 214 0.76 -35.12 13.83
CA ILE A 214 1.11 -35.30 15.25
C ILE A 214 0.62 -36.66 15.78
N SER A 215 -0.52 -37.17 15.32
CA SER A 215 -1.05 -38.47 15.79
C SER A 215 -0.32 -39.70 15.22
N THR A 216 0.49 -39.52 14.16
CA THR A 216 1.23 -40.62 13.50
C THR A 216 2.70 -40.74 13.91
N LYS A 217 3.19 -39.86 14.80
CA LYS A 217 4.54 -39.94 15.40
C LYS A 217 4.45 -40.38 16.85
#